data_AF-A0A662E779-F1
#
_entry.id   AF-A0A662E779-F1
#
_cell.length_a   1.000
_cell.length_b   1.000
_cell.length_c   1.000
_cell.angle_alpha   90.00
_cell.angle_beta   90.00
_cell.angle_gamma   90.00
#
_symmetry.space_group_name_H-M   'P 1'
#
loop_
_entity.id
_entity.type
_entity.pdbx_description
1 polymer ?
#
loop_
_entity_poly.entity_id
_entity_poly.type
_entity_poly.pdbx_seq_one_letter_code
_entity_poly.pdbx_strand_id
1 'polypeptide(L)'
;MGTPELYSGAPRPGSDGAGGSGCAPGAGQLPDGVWFGYVSAKGGSSVDFDLACLYTGDVAIARGAEDGVEVDIDYYIRNNNPALRTVPVATAATVYEIEAPTIDFLTVAFA
;
A
#
# COMPACT_ATOMS: atom_id res chain seq x y z
N MET A 1 -6.17 -6.21 -12.56
CA MET A 1 -4.76 -5.81 -12.54
C MET A 1 -4.70 -4.37 -13.03
N GLY A 2 -4.40 -3.43 -12.11
CA GLY A 2 -4.65 -1.99 -12.25
C GLY A 2 -3.95 -1.31 -13.42
N THR A 3 -4.34 -0.08 -13.68
CA THR A 3 -3.78 0.76 -14.76
C THR A 3 -2.25 0.78 -14.67
N PRO A 4 -1.52 0.42 -15.75
CA PRO A 4 -0.05 0.32 -15.76
C PRO A 4 0.68 1.59 -15.31
N GLU A 5 0.01 2.74 -15.38
CA GLU A 5 0.55 4.04 -15.01
C GLU A 5 0.50 4.32 -13.49
N LEU A 6 -0.40 3.67 -12.73
CA LEU A 6 -0.55 3.90 -11.28
C LEU A 6 0.25 2.91 -10.43
N TYR A 7 0.44 1.69 -10.93
CA TYR A 7 1.27 0.67 -10.31
C TYR A 7 2.20 0.06 -11.36
N SER A 8 3.41 0.61 -11.50
CA SER A 8 4.46 -0.14 -12.18
C SER A 8 4.74 -1.39 -11.34
N GLY A 9 4.60 -2.58 -11.92
CA GLY A 9 4.94 -3.83 -11.23
C GLY A 9 6.43 -3.90 -10.81
N ALA A 10 7.27 -3.02 -11.35
CA ALA A 10 8.67 -2.88 -10.95
C ALA A 10 8.80 -2.07 -9.63
N PRO A 11 9.55 -2.59 -8.64
CA PRO A 11 9.92 -1.85 -7.42
C PRO A 11 10.66 -0.55 -7.74
N ARG A 12 10.38 0.54 -7.00
CA ARG A 12 11.11 1.82 -7.16
C ARG A 12 12.44 1.78 -6.39
N PRO A 13 13.47 2.54 -6.82
CA PRO A 13 14.71 2.65 -6.05
C PRO A 13 14.44 3.05 -4.60
N GLY A 14 15.03 2.33 -3.65
CA GLY A 14 14.84 2.56 -2.21
C GLY A 14 13.63 1.85 -1.59
N SER A 15 12.85 1.06 -2.34
CA SER A 15 11.69 0.33 -1.80
C SER A 15 12.00 -1.05 -1.20
N ASP A 16 13.28 -1.46 -1.20
CA ASP A 16 13.72 -2.79 -0.77
C ASP A 16 13.02 -3.96 -1.49
N GLY A 17 12.63 -3.72 -2.75
CA GLY A 17 11.91 -4.68 -3.59
C GLY A 17 10.39 -4.65 -3.41
N ALA A 18 9.84 -3.82 -2.52
CA ALA A 18 8.40 -3.62 -2.41
C ALA A 18 7.85 -2.79 -3.57
N GLY A 19 6.59 -3.03 -3.92
CA GLY A 19 5.82 -2.18 -4.83
C GLY A 19 5.56 -0.80 -4.24
N GLY A 20 5.50 0.22 -5.10
CA GLY A 20 5.34 1.61 -4.67
C GLY A 20 6.66 2.24 -4.21
N SER A 21 6.58 3.09 -3.18
CA SER A 21 7.66 4.00 -2.77
C SER A 21 8.41 3.55 -1.52
N GLY A 22 8.05 2.42 -0.93
CA GLY A 22 8.73 1.90 0.25
C GLY A 22 7.96 0.81 1.00
N CYS A 23 8.49 0.45 2.16
CA CYS A 23 8.07 -0.68 3.00
C CYS A 23 8.22 -0.32 4.49
N ALA A 24 7.48 -1.01 5.36
CA ALA A 24 7.54 -0.88 6.81
C ALA A 24 8.88 -1.36 7.43
N PRO A 25 9.33 -0.79 8.56
CA PRO A 25 8.69 0.28 9.33
C PRO A 25 8.72 1.66 8.64
N GLY A 26 9.47 1.81 7.54
CA GLY A 26 9.69 3.08 6.87
C GLY A 26 10.43 4.09 7.77
N ALA A 27 10.79 5.24 7.20
CA ALA A 27 11.32 6.37 7.95
C ALA A 27 10.17 7.33 8.30
N GLY A 28 9.73 7.38 9.56
CA GLY A 28 8.85 8.43 10.09
C GLY A 28 7.73 8.92 9.15
N GLN A 29 7.75 10.23 8.85
CA GLN A 29 6.86 10.86 7.87
C GLN A 29 7.16 10.34 6.46
N LEU A 30 6.12 9.90 5.75
CA LEU A 30 6.25 9.38 4.39
C LEU A 30 6.55 10.52 3.40
N PRO A 31 7.61 10.42 2.58
CA PRO A 31 7.81 11.32 1.45
C PRO A 31 6.70 11.17 0.38
N ASP A 32 6.64 12.15 -0.53
CA ASP A 32 5.76 12.10 -1.70
C ASP A 32 5.96 10.79 -2.47
N GLY A 33 4.87 10.08 -2.75
CA GLY A 33 4.92 8.79 -3.44
C GLY A 33 3.63 7.99 -3.39
N VAL A 34 3.68 6.81 -3.99
CA VAL A 34 2.62 5.78 -3.93
C VAL A 34 3.00 4.76 -2.86
N TRP A 35 2.12 4.52 -1.90
CA TRP A 35 2.38 3.68 -0.73
C TRP A 35 1.32 2.59 -0.59
N PHE A 36 1.74 1.38 -0.24
CA PHE A 36 0.82 0.30 0.12
C PHE A 36 0.64 0.24 1.64
N GLY A 37 -0.58 -0.01 2.10
CA GLY A 37 -0.87 -0.12 3.52
C GLY A 37 -2.35 -0.31 3.79
N TYR A 38 -2.70 -0.31 5.06
CA TYR A 38 -4.06 -0.48 5.54
C TYR A 38 -4.61 0.84 6.06
N VAL A 39 -5.89 1.10 5.79
CA VAL A 39 -6.61 2.23 6.39
C VAL A 39 -7.40 1.70 7.58
N SER A 40 -7.02 2.11 8.80
CA SER A 40 -7.73 1.69 10.02
C SER A 40 -8.94 2.57 10.33
N ALA A 41 -8.89 3.85 9.94
CA ALA A 41 -9.98 4.80 10.07
C ALA A 41 -9.92 5.85 8.95
N LYS A 42 -11.10 6.35 8.55
CA LYS A 42 -11.28 7.46 7.61
C LYS A 42 -12.11 8.56 8.26
N GLY A 43 -11.69 9.82 8.11
CA GLY A 43 -12.44 11.01 8.51
C GLY A 43 -12.36 12.09 7.44
N GLY A 44 -12.97 13.25 7.65
CA GLY A 44 -13.14 14.26 6.58
C GLY A 44 -11.91 14.89 5.97
N SER A 45 -10.81 14.88 6.70
CA SER A 45 -9.57 15.55 6.31
C SER A 45 -8.34 14.67 6.50
N SER A 46 -8.53 13.41 6.89
CA SER A 46 -7.42 12.49 7.15
C SER A 46 -7.80 11.02 7.10
N VAL A 47 -6.81 10.17 6.86
CA VAL A 47 -6.85 8.73 7.12
C VAL A 47 -5.85 8.36 8.20
N ASP A 48 -6.19 7.36 9.02
CA ASP A 48 -5.21 6.64 9.80
C ASP A 48 -4.67 5.48 8.96
N PHE A 49 -3.40 5.58 8.62
CA PHE A 49 -2.72 4.72 7.66
C PHE A 49 -1.62 3.91 8.34
N ASP A 50 -1.72 2.58 8.20
CA ASP A 50 -0.72 1.61 8.61
C ASP A 50 0.11 1.19 7.40
N LEU A 51 1.40 1.49 7.39
CA LEU A 51 2.27 1.19 6.26
C LEU A 51 2.58 -0.32 6.23
N ALA A 52 2.48 -0.95 5.06
CA ALA A 52 2.87 -2.35 4.86
C ALA A 52 3.72 -2.52 3.60
N CYS A 53 4.39 -3.65 3.49
CA CYS A 53 5.19 -4.00 2.33
C CYS A 53 4.38 -4.91 1.42
N LEU A 54 4.14 -4.48 0.18
CA LEU A 54 3.59 -5.36 -0.86
C LEU A 54 4.74 -5.83 -1.75
N TYR A 55 5.10 -7.11 -1.64
CA TYR A 55 6.03 -7.76 -2.55
C TYR A 55 5.26 -8.54 -3.61
N THR A 56 5.81 -8.62 -4.82
CA THR A 56 5.23 -9.39 -5.93
C THR A 56 6.29 -10.24 -6.63
N GLY A 57 5.87 -11.29 -7.33
CA GLY A 57 6.76 -12.17 -8.11
C GLY A 57 7.84 -12.85 -7.26
N ASP A 58 9.04 -13.02 -7.81
CA ASP A 58 10.15 -13.71 -7.13
C ASP A 58 10.55 -13.06 -5.80
N VAL A 59 10.38 -11.74 -5.67
CA VAL A 59 10.65 -11.02 -4.42
C VAL A 59 9.65 -11.44 -3.34
N ALA A 60 8.38 -11.67 -3.69
CA ALA A 60 7.39 -12.15 -2.74
C ALA A 60 7.79 -13.51 -2.15
N ILE A 61 8.23 -14.44 -3.00
CA ILE A 61 8.69 -15.78 -2.59
C ILE A 61 9.91 -15.67 -1.66
N ALA A 62 10.91 -14.86 -2.03
CA ALA A 62 12.11 -14.67 -1.22
C ALA A 62 11.78 -14.08 0.17
N ARG A 63 10.92 -13.05 0.23
CA ARG A 63 10.50 -12.43 1.49
C ARG A 63 9.61 -13.34 2.33
N GLY A 64 8.70 -14.09 1.71
CA GLY A 64 7.93 -15.09 2.43
C GLY A 64 8.83 -16.14 3.09
N ALA A 65 9.82 -16.66 2.34
CA ALA A 65 10.75 -17.66 2.86
C ALA A 65 11.59 -17.14 4.05
N GLU A 66 12.01 -15.86 4.04
CA GLU A 66 12.68 -15.22 5.19
C GLU A 66 11.83 -15.27 6.46
N ASP A 67 10.50 -15.14 6.32
CA ASP A 67 9.55 -15.17 7.44
C ASP A 67 8.99 -16.57 7.72
N GLY A 68 9.46 -17.60 7.01
CA GLY A 68 8.96 -18.98 7.13
C GLY A 68 7.56 -19.18 6.56
N VAL A 69 7.14 -18.31 5.64
CA VAL A 69 5.85 -18.37 4.94
C VAL A 69 6.06 -18.88 3.52
N GLU A 70 5.38 -19.97 3.17
CA GLU A 70 5.28 -20.41 1.78
C GLU A 70 4.29 -19.50 1.02
N VAL A 71 4.74 -18.97 -0.11
CA VAL A 71 3.99 -17.99 -0.91
C VAL A 71 3.47 -18.70 -2.15
N ASP A 72 2.20 -19.14 -2.08
CA ASP A 72 1.51 -19.89 -3.15
C ASP A 72 0.78 -18.99 -4.16
N ILE A 73 0.77 -17.67 -3.90
CA ILE A 73 0.15 -16.64 -4.75
C ILE A 73 1.22 -15.63 -5.19
N ASP A 74 0.91 -14.78 -6.17
CA ASP A 74 1.90 -13.89 -6.81
C ASP A 74 2.32 -12.67 -5.97
N TYR A 75 1.88 -12.60 -4.71
CA TYR A 75 2.21 -11.51 -3.79
C TYR A 75 2.42 -11.98 -2.35
N TYR A 76 3.18 -11.20 -1.61
CA TYR A 76 3.38 -11.37 -0.17
C TYR A 76 3.30 -10.02 0.52
N ILE A 77 2.46 -9.92 1.55
CA ILE A 77 2.33 -8.70 2.34
C ILE A 77 2.99 -8.90 3.70
N ARG A 78 3.94 -8.02 4.03
CA ARG A 78 4.64 -7.99 5.33
C ARG A 78 4.31 -6.69 6.05
N ASN A 79 3.83 -6.78 7.29
CA ASN A 79 3.75 -5.65 8.21
C ASN A 79 4.41 -6.00 9.54
N ASN A 80 5.68 -5.64 9.68
CA ASN A 80 6.49 -5.86 10.88
C ASN A 80 6.44 -4.68 11.86
N ASN A 81 5.73 -3.59 11.53
CA ASN A 81 5.55 -2.43 12.40
C ASN A 81 4.20 -1.76 12.12
N PRO A 82 3.14 -2.11 12.88
CA PRO A 82 1.77 -1.63 12.67
C PRO A 82 1.56 -0.18 13.18
N ALA A 83 2.56 0.68 13.02
CA ALA A 83 2.52 2.05 13.50
C ALA A 83 1.60 2.90 12.60
N LEU A 84 0.54 3.42 13.22
CA LEU A 84 -0.42 4.29 12.55
C LEU A 84 0.15 5.68 12.29
N ARG A 85 -0.12 6.19 11.09
CA ARG A 85 0.17 7.56 10.66
C ARG A 85 -1.13 8.25 10.31
N THR A 86 -1.36 9.42 10.87
CA THR A 86 -2.45 10.30 10.40
C THR A 86 -1.97 11.03 9.16
N VAL A 87 -2.54 10.69 8.00
CA VAL A 87 -2.21 11.29 6.71
C VAL A 87 -3.31 12.28 6.34
N PRO A 88 -3.00 13.59 6.20
CA PRO A 88 -3.95 14.58 5.74
C PRO A 88 -4.40 14.28 4.31
N VAL A 89 -5.71 14.41 4.05
CA VAL A 89 -6.29 14.34 2.72
C VAL A 89 -6.49 15.76 2.23
N ALA A 90 -5.87 16.09 1.09
CA ALA A 90 -6.07 17.39 0.46
C ALA A 90 -7.54 17.57 0.08
N THR A 91 -8.10 18.77 0.26
CA THR A 91 -9.50 19.07 -0.03
C THR A 91 -9.90 18.87 -1.49
N ALA A 92 -8.92 18.89 -2.41
CA ALA A 92 -9.10 18.62 -3.83
C ALA A 92 -8.79 17.17 -4.24
N ALA A 93 -8.43 16.30 -3.29
CA ALA A 93 -8.15 14.89 -3.57
C ALA A 93 -9.43 14.17 -3.98
N THR A 94 -9.34 13.35 -5.03
CA THR A 94 -10.40 12.40 -5.37
C THR A 94 -10.03 11.05 -4.80
N VAL A 95 -10.92 10.45 -4.01
CA VAL A 95 -10.68 9.14 -3.41
C VAL A 95 -11.62 8.11 -4.01
N TYR A 96 -11.06 6.96 -4.36
CA TYR A 96 -11.78 5.84 -4.95
C TYR A 96 -11.74 4.63 -4.01
N GLU A 97 -12.89 4.01 -3.81
CA GLU A 97 -13.01 2.68 -3.19
C GLU A 97 -13.39 1.67 -4.29
N ILE A 98 -12.79 0.48 -4.22
CA ILE A 98 -13.06 -0.61 -5.15
C ILE A 98 -13.77 -1.71 -4.36
N GLU A 99 -15.03 -1.97 -4.71
CA GLU A 99 -15.85 -2.99 -4.05
C GLU A 99 -15.99 -4.23 -4.94
N ALA A 100 -15.25 -5.31 -4.64
CA ALA A 100 -15.45 -6.57 -5.36
C ALA A 100 -16.83 -7.18 -4.99
N PRO A 101 -17.66 -7.65 -5.96
CA PRO A 101 -17.24 -8.30 -7.21
C PRO A 101 -17.34 -7.46 -8.49
N THR A 102 -17.87 -6.24 -8.48
CA THR A 102 -17.85 -5.35 -9.65
C THR A 102 -16.65 -4.42 -9.57
N ILE A 103 -15.85 -4.30 -10.64
CA ILE A 103 -14.80 -3.27 -10.68
C ILE A 103 -15.49 -1.93 -10.94
N ASP A 104 -16.11 -1.38 -9.90
CA ASP A 104 -16.65 -0.04 -9.88
C ASP A 104 -15.77 0.83 -8.98
N PHE A 105 -15.47 2.04 -9.45
CA PHE A 105 -14.79 3.05 -8.67
C PHE A 105 -15.85 3.91 -8.00
N LEU A 106 -16.11 3.68 -6.72
CA LEU A 106 -16.96 4.57 -5.94
C LEU A 106 -16.12 5.76 -5.50
N THR A 107 -16.50 6.96 -5.93
CA THR A 107 -15.90 8.17 -5.34
C THR A 107 -16.43 8.32 -3.93
N VAL A 108 -15.54 8.29 -2.93
CA VAL A 108 -15.91 8.38 -1.53
C VAL A 108 -15.69 9.80 -1.05
N ALA A 109 -16.73 10.40 -0.47
CA ALA A 109 -16.59 11.67 0.22
C ALA A 109 -15.81 11.45 1.53
N PHE A 110 -14.68 12.14 1.66
CA PHE A 110 -14.06 12.39 2.95
C PHE A 110 -14.83 13.58 3.54
N ALA A 111 -15.73 13.31 4.49
CA ALA A 111 -16.58 14.31 5.18
C ALA A 111 -16.11 14.59 6.61
#